data_AF-A0A7Z6XY60-F1
#
_entry.id   AF-A0A7Z6XY60-F1
#
_cell.length_a   1.000
_cell.length_b   1.000
_cell.length_c   1.000
_cell.angle_alpha   90.00
_cell.angle_beta   90.00
_cell.angle_gamma   90.00
#
_symmetry.space_group_name_H-M   'P 1'
#
loop_
_entity.id
_entity.type
_entity.pdbx_description
1 polymer ?
#
loop_
_entity_poly.entity_id
_entity_poly.type
_entity_poly.pdbx_seq_one_letter_code
_entity_poly.pdbx_strand_id
1 'polypeptide(L)'
;MQKEFASVTVYDNLDALMKARPDVVVMLDTYNRLVSKRNSQVEARFMARFYDTNLQYIGKAEGEVVKEMTSVWVQGKAAPEIAAQIDQQRELQVNALKQFDASLKALVMQADRAQVAAN
;
A
#
# COMPACT_ATOMS: atom_id res chain seq x y z
N MET A 1 -18.93 -17.27 0.94
CA MET A 1 -17.71 -17.57 1.72
C MET A 1 -16.76 -16.38 1.52
N GLN A 2 -16.39 -15.65 2.57
CA GLN A 2 -15.32 -14.65 2.49
C GLN A 2 -13.99 -15.41 2.56
N LYS A 3 -13.16 -15.33 1.50
CA LYS A 3 -11.79 -15.85 1.54
C LYS A 3 -10.87 -14.80 2.15
N GLU A 4 -10.21 -15.18 3.22
CA GLU A 4 -9.23 -14.37 3.94
C GLU A 4 -7.94 -15.18 4.10
N PHE A 5 -6.81 -14.49 4.32
CA PHE A 5 -5.57 -15.18 4.65
C PHE A 5 -5.71 -15.84 6.02
N ALA A 6 -5.52 -17.16 6.08
CA ALA A 6 -5.68 -17.92 7.33
C ALA A 6 -4.65 -17.53 8.39
N SER A 7 -3.43 -17.19 7.97
CA SER A 7 -2.37 -16.71 8.86
C SER A 7 -1.37 -15.87 8.08
N VAL A 8 -0.89 -14.78 8.69
CA VAL A 8 0.17 -13.92 8.13
C VAL A 8 1.37 -13.98 9.07
N THR A 9 2.53 -14.32 8.53
CA THR A 9 3.81 -14.29 9.26
C THR A 9 4.72 -13.28 8.59
N VAL A 10 5.24 -12.34 9.37
CA VAL A 10 6.25 -11.39 8.90
C VAL A 10 7.62 -12.01 9.14
N TYR A 11 8.48 -11.95 8.12
CA TYR A 11 9.84 -12.47 8.18
C TYR A 11 10.83 -11.31 8.10
N ASP A 12 11.84 -11.34 8.96
CA ASP A 12 12.88 -10.29 9.03
C ASP A 12 13.81 -10.32 7.81
N ASN A 13 13.95 -11.47 7.14
CA ASN A 13 14.82 -11.64 5.99
C ASN A 13 14.32 -12.74 5.04
N LEU A 14 14.90 -12.76 3.84
CA LEU A 14 14.53 -13.69 2.77
C LEU A 14 14.86 -15.15 3.12
N ASP A 15 15.97 -15.42 3.79
CA ASP A 15 16.38 -16.80 4.12
C ASP A 15 15.38 -17.48 5.07
N ALA A 16 14.90 -16.76 6.08
CA ALA A 16 13.87 -17.24 7.00
C ALA A 16 12.56 -17.54 6.27
N LEU A 17 12.16 -16.67 5.34
CA LEU A 17 10.98 -16.85 4.49
C LEU A 17 11.12 -18.08 3.59
N MET A 18 12.25 -18.24 2.92
CA MET A 18 12.51 -19.37 2.02
C MET A 18 12.55 -20.71 2.79
N LYS A 19 13.06 -20.70 4.02
CA LYS A 19 13.08 -21.90 4.88
C LYS A 19 11.67 -22.33 5.32
N ALA A 20 10.79 -21.37 5.58
CA ALA A 20 9.42 -21.64 6.00
C ALA A 20 8.53 -22.16 4.86
N ARG A 21 8.89 -21.87 3.59
CA ARG A 21 8.14 -22.26 2.38
C ARG A 21 6.64 -21.96 2.49
N PRO A 22 6.24 -20.70 2.67
CA PRO A 22 4.83 -20.32 2.71
C PRO A 22 4.19 -20.51 1.33
N ASP A 23 2.89 -20.80 1.30
CA ASP A 23 2.14 -21.01 0.05
C ASP A 23 2.09 -19.76 -0.84
N VAL A 24 2.12 -18.58 -0.21
CA VAL A 24 2.12 -17.27 -0.87
C VAL A 24 3.16 -16.38 -0.19
N VAL A 25 4.02 -15.79 -1.00
CA VAL A 25 5.02 -14.79 -0.60
C VAL A 25 4.51 -13.40 -0.96
N VAL A 26 4.61 -12.46 -0.02
CA VAL A 26 4.17 -11.08 -0.24
C VAL A 26 5.34 -10.14 0.00
N MET A 27 5.66 -9.32 -1.00
CA MET A 27 6.59 -8.21 -0.85
C MET A 27 5.81 -6.91 -0.72
N LEU A 28 5.95 -6.24 0.43
CA LEU A 28 5.29 -4.98 0.74
C LEU A 28 6.27 -3.81 0.53
N ASP A 29 5.89 -2.87 -0.33
CA ASP A 29 6.58 -1.60 -0.58
C ASP A 29 5.66 -0.45 -0.18
N THR A 30 6.10 0.36 0.77
CA THR A 30 5.38 1.55 1.24
C THR A 30 6.27 2.77 1.10
N TYR A 31 5.75 3.82 0.45
CA TYR A 31 6.46 5.08 0.27
C TYR A 31 5.53 6.24 0.64
N ASN A 32 6.02 7.13 1.50
CA ASN A 32 5.29 8.33 1.90
C ASN A 32 6.21 9.54 1.82
N ARG A 33 5.73 10.59 1.14
CA ARG A 33 6.39 11.87 0.99
C ARG A 33 5.45 12.99 1.42
N LEU A 34 5.89 13.78 2.38
CA LEU A 34 5.12 14.90 2.95
C LEU A 34 5.57 16.23 2.38
N VAL A 35 4.72 17.25 2.48
CA VAL A 35 5.09 18.63 2.15
C VAL A 35 6.20 19.10 3.07
N SER A 36 7.22 19.74 2.50
CA SER A 36 8.29 20.39 3.25
C SER A 36 8.53 21.79 2.70
N LYS A 37 9.44 22.54 3.33
CA LYS A 37 9.88 23.85 2.82
C LYS A 37 10.37 23.82 1.37
N ARG A 38 10.88 22.67 0.90
CA ARG A 38 11.45 22.50 -0.44
C ARG A 38 10.64 21.53 -1.31
N ASN A 39 9.48 21.09 -0.84
CA ASN A 39 8.68 20.07 -1.51
C ASN A 39 7.21 20.44 -1.45
N SER A 40 6.59 20.67 -2.60
CA SER A 40 5.15 20.86 -2.76
C SER A 40 4.41 19.55 -3.04
N GLN A 41 5.12 18.47 -3.37
CA GLN A 41 4.48 17.23 -3.77
C GLN A 41 4.22 16.30 -2.58
N VAL A 42 2.97 15.87 -2.42
CA VAL A 42 2.59 14.83 -1.48
C VAL A 42 2.41 13.54 -2.25
N GLU A 43 3.02 12.47 -1.76
CA GLU A 43 2.89 11.13 -2.31
C GLU A 43 2.62 10.15 -1.19
N ALA A 44 1.64 9.28 -1.41
CA ALA A 44 1.39 8.12 -0.59
C ALA A 44 1.19 6.92 -1.52
N ARG A 45 2.08 5.93 -1.41
CA ARG A 45 2.10 4.73 -2.25
C ARG A 45 2.20 3.50 -1.37
N PHE A 46 1.25 2.59 -1.54
CA PHE A 46 1.20 1.28 -0.90
C PHE A 46 1.13 0.23 -2.00
N MET A 47 2.06 -0.71 -2.02
CA MET A 47 2.11 -1.76 -3.02
C MET A 47 2.46 -3.09 -2.37
N ALA A 48 1.68 -4.12 -2.67
CA ALA A 48 1.96 -5.49 -2.30
C ALA A 48 2.06 -6.33 -3.57
N ARG A 49 3.16 -7.07 -3.74
CA ARG A 49 3.34 -8.03 -4.83
C ARG A 49 3.28 -9.44 -4.26
N PHE A 50 2.49 -10.28 -4.91
CA PHE A 50 2.21 -11.64 -4.49
C PHE A 50 2.94 -12.60 -5.41
N TYR A 51 3.56 -13.61 -4.81
CA TYR A 51 4.30 -14.65 -5.49
C TYR A 51 3.93 -16.02 -4.93
N ASP A 52 4.06 -17.06 -5.74
CA ASP A 52 3.92 -18.44 -5.29
C ASP A 52 5.17 -18.93 -4.55
N THR A 53 5.16 -20.20 -4.13
CA THR A 53 6.29 -20.88 -3.46
C THR A 53 7.58 -20.92 -4.29
N ASN A 54 7.49 -20.76 -5.61
CA ASN A 54 8.61 -20.73 -6.54
C ASN A 54 9.00 -19.29 -6.94
N LEU A 55 8.49 -18.29 -6.21
CA LEU A 55 8.65 -16.87 -6.48
C LEU A 55 8.13 -16.44 -7.86
N GLN A 56 7.19 -17.20 -8.44
CA GLN A 56 6.49 -16.78 -9.65
C GLN A 56 5.45 -15.75 -9.29
N TYR A 57 5.38 -14.67 -10.09
CA TYR A 57 4.47 -13.57 -9.85
C TYR A 57 3.01 -14.00 -10.04
N ILE A 58 2.18 -13.74 -9.02
CA ILE A 58 0.73 -13.99 -9.03
C ILE A 58 -0.02 -12.71 -9.38
N GLY A 59 0.36 -11.59 -8.78
CA GLY A 59 -0.38 -10.34 -8.92
C GLY A 59 0.13 -9.25 -8.01
N LYS A 60 -0.46 -8.06 -8.13
CA LYS A 60 -0.16 -6.91 -7.28
C LYS A 60 -1.44 -6.24 -6.80
N ALA A 61 -1.39 -5.71 -5.59
CA ALA A 61 -2.36 -4.77 -5.06
C ALA A 61 -1.65 -3.44 -4.84
N GLU A 62 -2.25 -2.34 -5.28
CA GLU A 62 -1.66 -1.02 -5.14
C GLU A 62 -2.69 0.07 -4.84
N GLY A 63 -2.23 1.09 -4.13
CA GLY A 63 -2.93 2.35 -3.93
C GLY A 63 -1.93 3.48 -3.92
N GLU A 64 -2.15 4.47 -4.77
CA GLU A 64 -1.22 5.56 -5.00
C GLU A 64 -1.97 6.87 -5.15
N VAL A 65 -1.53 7.87 -4.39
CA VAL A 65 -2.00 9.23 -4.53
C VAL A 65 -0.78 10.14 -4.58
N VAL A 66 -0.64 10.84 -5.70
CA VAL A 66 0.32 11.93 -5.88
C VAL A 66 -0.47 13.21 -6.07
N LYS A 67 -0.16 14.24 -5.26
CA LYS A 67 -0.83 15.54 -5.35
C LYS A 67 0.16 16.68 -5.10
N GLU A 68 0.16 17.65 -6.01
CA GLU A 68 0.80 18.93 -5.74
C GLU A 68 -0.03 19.73 -4.74
N MET A 69 0.62 20.18 -3.68
CA MET A 69 0.08 21.05 -2.65
C MET A 69 0.99 22.25 -2.51
N THR A 70 0.44 23.46 -2.65
CA THR A 70 1.21 24.68 -2.39
C THR A 70 1.80 24.60 -0.99
N SER A 71 3.13 24.65 -0.88
CA SER A 71 3.81 24.54 0.40
C SER A 71 3.38 25.70 1.29
N VAL A 72 2.67 25.44 2.38
CA VAL A 72 2.27 26.49 3.35
C VAL A 72 3.40 26.84 4.31
N TRP A 73 4.56 26.20 4.19
CA TRP A 73 5.76 26.50 5.00
C TRP A 73 6.44 27.82 4.60
N VAL A 74 5.83 28.59 3.68
CA VAL A 74 6.22 29.95 3.32
C VAL A 74 5.77 30.88 4.45
N GLN A 75 6.70 31.68 4.95
CA GLN A 75 6.60 32.55 6.13
C GLN A 75 5.23 33.25 6.32
N GLY A 76 4.68 33.21 7.54
CA GLY A 76 3.59 34.09 7.97
C GLY A 76 2.18 33.50 8.08
N LYS A 77 1.97 32.19 7.90
CA LYS A 77 0.66 31.55 8.08
C LYS A 77 0.34 31.19 9.53
N ALA A 78 -0.93 31.28 9.90
CA ALA A 78 -1.40 31.01 11.27
C ALA A 78 -1.44 29.50 11.56
N ALA A 79 -1.23 29.10 12.82
CA ALA A 79 -1.23 27.69 13.23
C ALA A 79 -2.43 26.85 12.72
N PRO A 80 -3.67 27.38 12.62
CA PRO A 80 -4.79 26.64 12.04
C PRO A 80 -4.62 26.27 10.56
N GLU A 81 -3.95 27.10 9.77
CA GLU A 81 -3.71 26.83 8.35
C GLU A 81 -2.71 25.69 8.16
N ILE A 82 -1.72 25.60 9.05
CA ILE A 82 -0.73 24.51 9.07
C ILE A 82 -1.43 23.19 9.44
N ALA A 83 -2.28 23.21 10.48
CA ALA A 83 -3.06 22.05 10.89
C ALA A 83 -3.97 21.54 9.75
N ALA A 84 -4.69 22.45 9.09
CA ALA A 84 -5.53 22.10 7.95
C ALA A 84 -4.73 21.45 6.80
N GLN A 85 -3.49 21.92 6.54
CA GLN A 85 -2.64 21.30 5.51
C GLN A 85 -2.11 19.92 5.93
N ILE A 86 -1.84 19.70 7.21
CA ILE A 86 -1.47 18.38 7.73
C ILE A 86 -2.65 17.42 7.60
N ASP A 87 -3.86 17.86 7.90
CA ASP A 87 -5.06 17.03 7.77
C ASP A 87 -5.34 16.67 6.30
N GLN A 88 -5.19 17.61 5.37
CA GLN A 88 -5.26 17.33 3.93
C GLN A 88 -4.22 16.29 3.49
N GLN A 89 -3.00 16.36 4.01
CA GLN A 89 -1.96 15.35 3.73
C GLN A 89 -2.33 13.97 4.28
N ARG A 90 -2.91 13.92 5.48
CA ARG A 90 -3.39 12.67 6.08
C ARG A 90 -4.53 12.05 5.24
N GLU A 91 -5.46 12.87 4.76
CA GLU A 91 -6.55 12.39 3.90
C GLU A 91 -6.02 11.71 2.62
N LEU A 92 -4.98 12.26 2.00
CA LEU A 92 -4.35 11.64 0.82
C LEU A 92 -3.76 10.27 1.14
N GLN A 93 -3.08 10.13 2.28
CA GLN A 93 -2.56 8.84 2.74
C GLN A 93 -3.66 7.82 3.00
N VAL A 94 -4.74 8.25 3.66
CA VAL A 94 -5.90 7.39 3.92
C VAL A 94 -6.58 6.96 2.61
N ASN A 95 -6.65 7.85 1.63
CA ASN A 95 -7.21 7.53 0.31
C ASN A 95 -6.35 6.53 -0.45
N ALA A 96 -5.02 6.68 -0.45
CA ALA A 96 -4.11 5.69 -1.03
C ALA A 96 -4.26 4.34 -0.33
N LEU A 97 -4.39 4.31 1.00
CA LEU A 97 -4.61 3.08 1.75
C LEU A 97 -5.97 2.41 1.41
N LYS A 98 -7.03 3.19 1.23
CA LYS A 98 -8.35 2.68 0.79
C LYS A 98 -8.29 2.09 -0.63
N GLN A 99 -7.56 2.73 -1.54
CA GLN A 99 -7.34 2.19 -2.89
C GLN A 99 -6.58 0.88 -2.84
N PHE A 100 -5.53 0.80 -2.01
CA PHE A 100 -4.77 -0.42 -1.80
C PHE A 100 -5.65 -1.54 -1.24
N ASP A 101 -6.47 -1.28 -0.22
CA ASP A 101 -7.42 -2.26 0.35
C ASP A 101 -8.43 -2.74 -0.71
N ALA A 102 -8.98 -1.85 -1.53
CA ALA A 102 -9.89 -2.21 -2.61
C ALA A 102 -9.19 -3.07 -3.68
N SER A 103 -7.96 -2.71 -4.06
CA SER A 103 -7.12 -3.45 -4.99
C SER A 103 -6.79 -4.86 -4.47
N LEU A 104 -6.47 -4.96 -3.18
CA LEU A 104 -6.20 -6.22 -2.49
C LEU A 104 -7.43 -7.14 -2.48
N LYS A 105 -8.60 -6.59 -2.12
CA LYS A 105 -9.86 -7.34 -2.16
C LYS A 105 -10.18 -7.84 -3.57
N ALA A 106 -9.99 -7.00 -4.58
CA ALA A 106 -10.20 -7.39 -5.97
C ALA A 106 -9.26 -8.52 -6.39
N LEU A 107 -7.98 -8.46 -6.00
CA LEU A 107 -6.99 -9.50 -6.30
C LEU A 107 -7.36 -10.84 -5.65
N VAL A 108 -7.74 -10.83 -4.37
CA VAL A 108 -8.16 -12.04 -3.64
C VAL A 108 -9.42 -12.66 -4.28
N MET A 109 -10.39 -11.83 -4.69
CA MET A 109 -11.58 -12.29 -5.40
C MET A 109 -11.28 -12.84 -6.80
N GLN A 110 -10.30 -12.31 -7.52
CA GLN A 110 -9.88 -12.83 -8.82
C GLN A 110 -9.19 -14.20 -8.70
N ALA A 111 -8.30 -14.35 -7.71
CA ALA A 111 -7.68 -15.64 -7.41
C ALA A 111 -8.74 -16.71 -7.09
N ASP A 112 -9.82 -16.33 -6.40
CA ASP A 112 -10.95 -17.23 -6.13
C ASP A 112 -11.62 -17.73 -7.42
N ARG A 113 -11.89 -16.84 -8.38
CA ARG A 113 -12.53 -17.20 -9.66
C ARG A 113 -11.63 -18.08 -10.53
N ALA A 114 -10.33 -17.81 -10.56
CA ALA A 114 -9.37 -18.62 -11.32
C ALA A 114 -9.27 -20.06 -10.79
N GLN A 115 -9.35 -20.24 -9.47
CA GLN A 115 -9.29 -21.57 -8.85
C GLN A 115 -10.62 -22.34 -8.96
N VAL A 116 -11.77 -21.66 -9.02
CA VAL A 116 -13.07 -22.30 -9.28
C VAL A 116 -13.19 -22.76 -10.74
N ALA A 117 -12.62 -22.03 -11.70
CA ALA A 117 -12.65 -22.41 -13.12
C ALA A 117 -11.68 -23.55 -13.49
N ALA A 118 -10.73 -23.88 -12.61
CA ALA A 118 -9.74 -24.94 -12.81
C ALA A 118 -10.14 -26.29 -12.20
N ASN A 119 -11.31 -26.39 -11.54
CA ASN A 119 -11.86 -27.60 -10.94
C ASN A 119 -13.09 -28.13 -11.68
#